data_AF-A0A9D9GD87-F1
#
_entry.id   AF-A0A9D9GD87-F1
#
_cell.length_a   1.000
_cell.length_b   1.000
_cell.length_c   1.000
_cell.angle_alpha   90.00
_cell.angle_beta   90.00
_cell.angle_gamma   90.00
#
_symmetry.space_group_name_H-M   'P 1'
#
loop_
_entity.id
_entity.type
_entity.pdbx_description
1 polymer ?
#
loop_
_entity_poly.entity_id
_entity_poly.type
_entity_poly.pdbx_seq_one_letter_code
_entity_poly.pdbx_strand_id
1 'polypeptide(L)'
;MKKFIYLLAALSLGFAACDKADNSESGKSNETESATLTITSGETMEVTHEGGSFEITYTLEGASKGAKPTTSCNASWITDLTVGDTITFYIPVNETEESRIAPILISYGNNHVQVIVKQLSKNEAALKASFFGGEYYGSVYSPGMGNYYLHLSDNGFNDKGYDMPNSKYYCLDLYGPLYEGPDGGEIKLPHGTYTLNTDSENRLWTMSWEYSGYRETNENGESYDPYLYDNATLVVDAEGATFECFIEGVEHRVRFNGEATIIDARY
;
A
#
# COMPACT_ATOMS: atom_id res chain seq x y z
N MET A 1 -13.29 -20.70 3.29
CA MET A 1 -13.68 -19.39 3.85
C MET A 1 -13.40 -19.35 5.35
N LYS A 2 -12.16 -19.02 5.74
CA LYS A 2 -11.85 -18.70 7.15
C LYS A 2 -12.01 -17.19 7.31
N LYS A 3 -12.98 -16.78 8.13
CA LYS A 3 -13.25 -15.38 8.46
C LYS A 3 -12.18 -14.92 9.44
N PHE A 4 -11.30 -14.01 9.03
CA PHE A 4 -10.41 -13.31 9.96
C PHE A 4 -11.23 -12.27 10.72
N ILE A 5 -11.47 -12.55 11.99
CA ILE A 5 -12.04 -11.60 12.95
C ILE A 5 -10.86 -10.77 13.45
N TYR A 6 -10.81 -9.49 13.09
CA TYR A 6 -9.90 -8.53 13.71
C TYR A 6 -10.30 -8.35 15.18
N LEU A 7 -9.58 -9.04 16.07
CA LEU A 7 -9.75 -8.86 17.52
C LEU A 7 -8.97 -7.61 17.93
N LEU A 8 -9.67 -6.49 18.06
CA LEU A 8 -9.14 -5.27 18.66
C LEU A 8 -8.90 -5.55 20.16
N ALA A 9 -7.66 -5.83 20.55
CA ALA A 9 -7.30 -6.02 21.94
C ALA A 9 -7.27 -4.66 22.65
N ALA A 10 -8.34 -4.34 23.38
CA ALA A 10 -8.37 -3.20 24.29
C ALA A 10 -7.47 -3.49 25.50
N LEU A 11 -6.29 -2.86 25.54
CA LEU A 11 -5.40 -2.90 26.70
C LEU A 11 -5.89 -1.87 27.73
N SER A 12 -6.47 -2.34 28.84
CA SER A 12 -6.95 -1.48 29.93
C SER A 12 -5.77 -0.97 30.78
N LEU A 13 -5.54 0.35 30.74
CA LEU A 13 -4.66 1.05 31.68
C LEU A 13 -5.41 1.27 33.00
N GLY A 14 -5.02 0.52 34.04
CA GLY A 14 -5.47 0.78 35.40
C GLY A 14 -4.67 1.92 36.02
N PHE A 15 -5.30 3.08 36.22
CA PHE A 15 -4.76 4.14 37.07
C PHE A 15 -5.25 3.96 38.50
N ALA A 16 -4.32 3.63 39.41
CA ALA A 16 -4.54 3.72 40.84
C ALA A 16 -4.47 5.21 41.24
N ALA A 17 -5.62 5.77 41.62
CA ALA A 17 -5.70 7.09 42.25
C ALA A 17 -5.33 6.99 43.74
N CYS A 18 -4.39 7.83 44.18
CA CYS A 18 -4.24 8.18 45.59
C CYS A 18 -4.01 9.69 45.70
N ASP A 19 -4.93 10.34 46.42
CA ASP A 19 -4.96 11.77 46.74
C ASP A 19 -3.81 12.20 47.63
N LYS A 20 -3.25 13.40 47.38
CA LYS A 20 -3.42 14.57 48.27
C LYS A 20 -2.82 15.85 47.68
N ALA A 21 -3.58 16.93 47.79
CA ALA A 21 -3.21 18.29 47.41
C ALA A 21 -2.27 18.96 48.44
N ASP A 22 -1.39 19.82 47.95
CA ASP A 22 -1.05 21.08 48.62
C ASP A 22 -0.51 22.13 47.64
N ASN A 23 -0.88 23.40 47.87
CA ASN A 23 -0.77 24.55 46.97
C ASN A 23 0.51 25.37 47.25
N SER A 24 1.29 25.78 46.22
CA SER A 24 1.84 27.16 46.12
C SER A 24 2.57 27.44 44.77
N GLU A 25 2.20 28.60 44.22
CA GLU A 25 2.79 29.50 43.20
C GLU A 25 4.10 29.13 42.45
N SER A 26 4.05 29.14 41.11
CA SER A 26 4.64 30.22 40.28
C SER A 26 4.31 30.02 38.79
N GLY A 27 3.95 31.10 38.10
CA GLY A 27 3.42 31.11 36.73
C GLY A 27 4.41 30.68 35.65
N LYS A 28 4.46 29.37 35.38
CA LYS A 28 5.06 28.73 34.19
C LYS A 28 4.24 27.51 33.72
N SER A 29 2.92 27.54 33.88
CA SER A 29 2.03 26.45 33.49
C SER A 29 1.20 26.85 32.27
N ASN A 30 1.49 26.25 31.11
CA ASN A 30 0.52 25.72 30.11
C ASN A 30 0.93 25.78 28.63
N GLU A 31 2.15 26.19 28.24
CA GLU A 31 2.54 26.07 26.82
C GLU A 31 2.52 24.59 26.36
N THR A 32 3.00 23.66 27.19
CA THR A 32 3.04 22.22 26.89
C THR A 32 1.65 21.58 26.77
N GLU A 33 0.62 22.10 27.46
CA GLU A 33 -0.74 21.52 27.41
C GLU A 33 -1.58 22.09 26.27
N SER A 34 -1.23 23.25 25.74
CA SER A 34 -1.97 23.91 24.65
C SER A 34 -1.51 23.53 23.24
N ALA A 35 -0.35 22.88 23.12
CA ALA A 35 0.20 22.53 21.82
C ALA A 35 -0.58 21.38 21.16
N THR A 36 -0.74 21.43 19.85
CA THR A 36 -1.39 20.38 19.07
C THR A 36 -0.33 19.51 18.40
N LEU A 37 -0.32 18.21 18.73
CA LEU A 37 0.51 17.20 18.08
C LEU A 37 -0.25 16.58 16.90
N THR A 38 0.33 16.58 15.71
CA THR A 38 -0.26 15.95 14.52
C THR A 38 0.79 15.13 13.79
N ILE A 39 0.42 13.91 13.39
CA ILE A 39 1.26 13.08 12.52
C ILE A 39 0.94 13.42 11.06
N THR A 40 1.98 13.73 10.29
CA THR A 40 1.86 14.17 8.90
C THR A 40 2.27 13.10 7.89
N SER A 41 2.96 12.05 8.33
CA SER A 41 3.32 10.89 7.50
C SER A 41 2.21 9.84 7.39
N GLY A 42 1.10 10.02 8.10
CA GLY A 42 0.03 9.03 8.24
C GLY A 42 0.11 8.22 9.54
N GLU A 43 -1.03 7.68 9.96
CA GLU A 43 -1.18 6.93 11.22
C GLU A 43 -0.84 5.43 11.07
N THR A 44 -0.65 4.96 9.84
CA THR A 44 -0.29 3.57 9.55
C THR A 44 0.90 3.52 8.59
N MET A 45 1.79 2.57 8.81
CA MET A 45 2.93 2.29 7.96
C MET A 45 2.99 0.80 7.66
N GLU A 46 2.94 0.43 6.38
CA GLU A 46 3.15 -0.94 5.92
C GLU A 46 4.57 -1.06 5.37
N VAL A 47 5.32 -2.03 5.90
CA VAL A 47 6.74 -2.25 5.64
C VAL A 47 6.93 -3.66 5.08
N THR A 48 7.76 -3.79 4.04
CA THR A 48 8.10 -5.10 3.46
C THR A 48 8.85 -5.97 4.46
N HIS A 49 8.92 -7.28 4.20
CA HIS A 49 9.65 -8.19 5.08
C HIS A 49 11.14 -7.83 5.19
N GLU A 50 11.74 -7.17 4.20
CA GLU A 50 13.15 -6.74 4.22
C GLU A 50 13.46 -5.75 5.34
N GLY A 51 12.48 -4.93 5.75
CA GLY A 51 12.67 -3.89 6.74
C GLY A 51 13.47 -2.69 6.19
N GLY A 52 14.22 -2.02 7.05
CA GLY A 52 15.01 -0.83 6.70
C GLY A 52 14.87 0.31 7.71
N SER A 53 15.28 1.51 7.28
CA SER A 53 15.16 2.76 8.04
C SER A 53 13.92 3.54 7.63
N PHE A 54 13.17 4.02 8.61
CA PHE A 54 11.89 4.70 8.41
C PHE A 54 11.81 5.99 9.23
N GLU A 55 10.92 6.88 8.81
CA GLU A 55 10.64 8.14 9.49
C GLU A 55 9.14 8.36 9.70
N ILE A 56 8.80 9.00 10.82
CA ILE A 56 7.50 9.57 11.12
C ILE A 56 7.66 11.09 11.17
N THR A 57 6.89 11.80 10.34
CA THR A 57 6.86 13.27 10.33
C THR A 57 5.72 13.75 11.22
N TYR A 58 5.95 14.84 11.95
CA TYR A 58 4.97 15.41 12.87
C TYR A 58 5.04 16.94 12.93
N THR A 59 3.98 17.55 13.44
CA THR A 59 3.95 18.98 13.81
C THR A 59 3.57 19.14 15.29
N LEU A 60 4.07 20.22 15.90
CA LEU A 60 3.75 20.65 17.27
C LEU A 60 3.32 22.12 17.24
N GLU A 61 2.07 22.37 16.84
CA GLU A 61 1.55 23.74 16.73
C GLU A 61 1.31 24.34 18.12
N GLY A 62 1.80 25.55 18.36
CA GLY A 62 1.70 26.22 19.67
C GLY A 62 2.75 25.80 20.70
N ALA A 63 3.64 24.85 20.37
CA ALA A 63 4.75 24.49 21.24
C ALA A 63 5.89 25.51 21.19
N SER A 64 6.67 25.60 22.28
CA SER A 64 7.88 26.42 22.33
C SER A 64 8.89 25.99 21.25
N LYS A 65 9.65 26.93 20.70
CA LYS A 65 10.64 26.65 19.64
C LYS A 65 11.63 25.58 20.08
N GLY A 66 11.79 24.52 19.26
CA GLY A 66 12.70 23.41 19.52
C GLY A 66 12.14 22.34 20.46
N ALA A 67 10.88 22.44 20.87
CA ALA A 67 10.17 21.38 21.57
C ALA A 67 10.10 20.11 20.71
N LYS A 68 10.15 18.96 21.39
CA LYS A 68 10.09 17.64 20.78
C LYS A 68 9.12 16.75 21.56
N PRO A 69 8.40 15.83 20.89
CA PRO A 69 7.61 14.81 21.57
C PRO A 69 8.51 13.78 22.25
N THR A 70 7.90 12.90 23.02
CA THR A 70 8.52 11.66 23.48
C THR A 70 7.90 10.48 22.75
N THR A 71 8.65 9.39 22.65
CA THR A 71 8.21 8.18 21.97
C THR A 71 8.38 6.96 22.84
N SER A 72 7.46 6.01 22.75
CA SER A 72 7.61 4.68 23.36
C SER A 72 7.09 3.58 22.42
N CYS A 73 7.77 2.44 22.43
CA CYS A 73 7.37 1.25 21.69
C CYS A 73 7.75 0.01 22.49
N ASN A 74 6.84 -0.95 22.59
CA ASN A 74 7.06 -2.19 23.33
C ASN A 74 7.57 -3.33 22.45
N ALA A 75 7.69 -3.11 21.14
CA ALA A 75 8.20 -4.10 20.21
C ALA A 75 9.73 -4.08 20.17
N SER A 76 10.35 -5.19 20.56
CA SER A 76 11.82 -5.34 20.52
C SER A 76 12.41 -5.35 19.11
N TRP A 77 11.59 -5.53 18.08
CA TRP A 77 12.00 -5.52 16.68
C TRP A 77 11.95 -4.11 16.06
N ILE A 78 11.49 -3.09 16.77
CA ILE A 78 11.66 -1.69 16.36
C ILE A 78 12.83 -1.11 17.17
N THR A 79 13.93 -0.80 16.50
CA THR A 79 15.17 -0.34 17.14
C THR A 79 15.52 1.09 16.73
N ASP A 80 16.53 1.66 17.39
CA ASP A 80 17.13 2.95 17.03
C ASP A 80 16.14 4.13 16.97
N LEU A 81 15.06 4.04 17.76
CA LEU A 81 14.01 5.04 17.85
C LEU A 81 14.58 6.36 18.41
N THR A 82 14.65 7.37 17.55
CA THR A 82 15.29 8.66 17.84
C THR A 82 14.35 9.80 17.52
N VAL A 83 14.29 10.82 18.39
CA VAL A 83 13.42 12.00 18.20
C VAL A 83 14.26 13.23 17.79
N GLY A 84 14.13 13.59 16.52
CA GLY A 84 14.66 14.80 15.90
C GLY A 84 13.53 15.74 15.48
N ASP A 85 13.74 16.43 14.36
CA ASP A 85 12.67 17.14 13.62
C ASP A 85 11.67 16.14 13.02
N THR A 86 12.14 14.91 12.75
CA THR A 86 11.34 13.72 12.49
C THR A 86 11.68 12.65 13.53
N ILE A 87 10.82 11.64 13.66
CA ILE A 87 11.09 10.46 14.49
C ILE A 87 11.62 9.38 13.56
N THR A 88 12.85 8.91 13.78
CA THR A 88 13.48 7.86 12.96
C THR A 88 13.60 6.57 13.73
N PHE A 89 13.50 5.43 13.04
CA PHE A 89 13.68 4.10 13.63
C PHE A 89 14.14 3.10 12.57
N TYR A 90 14.61 1.96 13.03
CA TYR A 90 15.01 0.83 12.19
C TYR A 90 14.14 -0.38 12.46
N ILE A 91 13.82 -1.11 11.40
CA ILE A 91 13.13 -2.39 11.43
C ILE A 91 14.05 -3.42 10.75
N PRO A 92 14.48 -4.49 11.43
CA PRO A 92 15.23 -5.56 10.80
C PRO A 92 14.32 -6.41 9.91
N VAL A 93 14.93 -7.25 9.07
CA VAL A 93 14.23 -8.26 8.28
C VAL A 93 13.29 -9.12 9.15
N ASN A 94 12.14 -9.48 8.58
CA ASN A 94 11.19 -10.43 9.14
C ASN A 94 11.27 -11.77 8.40
N GLU A 95 11.98 -12.73 8.98
CA GLU A 95 12.19 -14.08 8.41
C GLU A 95 11.04 -15.06 8.69
N THR A 96 10.00 -14.61 9.41
CA THR A 96 8.87 -15.44 9.78
C THR A 96 7.81 -15.48 8.68
N GLU A 97 6.95 -16.48 8.75
CA GLU A 97 5.78 -16.64 7.88
C GLU A 97 4.58 -15.81 8.37
N GLU A 98 4.74 -15.04 9.44
CA GLU A 98 3.67 -14.20 9.99
C GLU A 98 4.08 -12.72 10.02
N SER A 99 3.16 -11.88 9.55
CA SER A 99 3.23 -10.42 9.73
C SER A 99 3.32 -10.07 11.22
N ARG A 100 4.02 -8.98 11.54
CA ARG A 100 4.10 -8.43 12.90
C ARG A 100 3.63 -6.98 12.93
N ILE A 101 2.92 -6.61 13.99
CA ILE A 101 2.31 -5.29 14.15
C ILE A 101 2.71 -4.71 15.49
N ALA A 102 3.09 -3.44 15.52
CA ALA A 102 3.38 -2.72 16.74
C ALA A 102 3.00 -1.24 16.64
N PRO A 103 2.40 -0.65 17.69
CA PRO A 103 2.24 0.78 17.78
C PRO A 103 3.53 1.45 18.27
N ILE A 104 3.87 2.59 17.66
CA ILE A 104 4.77 3.59 18.25
C ILE A 104 3.86 4.66 18.84
N LEU A 105 3.94 4.88 20.16
CA LEU A 105 3.21 5.94 20.85
C LEU A 105 4.06 7.21 20.84
N ILE A 106 3.47 8.31 20.36
CA ILE A 106 4.08 9.64 20.34
C ILE A 106 3.29 10.54 21.28
N SER A 107 3.98 11.20 22.20
CA SER A 107 3.36 12.00 23.26
C SER A 107 3.96 13.39 23.36
N TYR A 108 3.12 14.40 23.55
CA TYR A 108 3.54 15.76 23.89
C TYR A 108 2.53 16.42 24.82
N GLY A 109 2.95 16.75 26.05
CA GLY A 109 2.04 17.17 27.11
C GLY A 109 1.02 16.07 27.40
N ASN A 110 -0.27 16.43 27.34
CA ASN A 110 -1.39 15.50 27.54
C ASN A 110 -1.89 14.88 26.22
N ASN A 111 -1.27 15.22 25.08
CA ASN A 111 -1.62 14.68 23.77
C ASN A 111 -0.85 13.39 23.48
N HIS A 112 -1.57 12.41 22.96
CA HIS A 112 -1.04 11.10 22.61
C HIS A 112 -1.61 10.68 21.26
N VAL A 113 -0.72 10.28 20.34
CA VAL A 113 -1.07 9.72 19.03
C VAL A 113 -0.26 8.45 18.80
N GLN A 114 -0.78 7.56 17.97
CA GLN A 114 -0.11 6.31 17.65
C GLN A 114 0.12 6.22 16.15
N VAL A 115 1.29 5.69 15.78
CA VAL A 115 1.54 5.19 14.44
C VAL A 115 1.61 3.68 14.50
N ILE A 116 0.75 3.01 13.74
CA ILE A 116 0.72 1.55 13.65
C ILE A 116 1.69 1.11 12.57
N VAL A 117 2.73 0.41 12.98
CA VAL A 117 3.71 -0.21 12.08
C VAL A 117 3.32 -1.66 11.86
N LYS A 118 3.02 -2.03 10.62
CA LYS A 118 2.84 -3.42 10.18
C LYS A 118 4.03 -3.79 9.29
N GLN A 119 4.81 -4.78 9.72
CA GLN A 119 5.80 -5.39 8.85
C GLN A 119 5.26 -6.73 8.32
N LEU A 120 5.33 -6.89 7.00
CA LEU A 120 4.89 -8.08 6.29
C LEU A 120 5.74 -9.30 6.65
N SER A 121 5.15 -10.49 6.49
CA SER A 121 5.91 -11.75 6.49
C SER A 121 6.73 -11.91 5.21
N LYS A 122 7.68 -12.85 5.21
CA LYS A 122 8.42 -13.20 3.98
C LYS A 122 7.53 -13.78 2.85
N ASN A 123 6.30 -14.17 3.18
CA ASN A 123 5.32 -14.71 2.23
C ASN A 123 4.29 -13.65 1.80
N GLU A 124 4.53 -12.38 2.11
CA GLU A 124 3.66 -11.27 1.74
C GLU A 124 4.48 -10.18 1.04
N ALA A 125 3.95 -9.66 -0.06
CA ALA A 125 4.48 -8.51 -0.78
C ALA A 125 3.38 -7.45 -0.92
N ALA A 126 3.75 -6.18 -0.75
CA ALA A 126 2.84 -5.06 -1.01
C ALA A 126 3.49 -4.05 -1.94
N LEU A 127 2.68 -3.50 -2.86
CA LEU A 127 3.09 -2.42 -3.74
C LEU A 127 2.03 -1.33 -3.77
N LYS A 128 2.45 -0.09 -3.53
CA LYS A 128 1.67 1.08 -3.92
C LYS A 128 2.07 1.48 -5.33
N ALA A 129 1.26 1.09 -6.31
CA ALA A 129 1.52 1.39 -7.71
C ALA A 129 1.36 2.90 -7.97
N SER A 130 2.24 3.46 -8.79
CA SER A 130 2.16 4.84 -9.29
C SER A 130 1.63 4.89 -10.73
N PHE A 131 1.55 3.74 -11.39
CA PHE A 131 1.08 3.59 -12.76
C PHE A 131 0.00 2.50 -12.83
N PHE A 132 -1.10 2.80 -13.51
CA PHE A 132 -2.07 1.82 -13.98
C PHE A 132 -2.53 2.18 -15.38
N GLY A 133 -2.22 1.36 -16.37
CA GLY A 133 -2.57 1.68 -17.75
C GLY A 133 -2.06 0.69 -18.78
N GLY A 134 -2.43 0.92 -20.04
CA GLY A 134 -2.08 0.05 -21.16
C GLY A 134 -3.01 0.25 -22.35
N GLU A 135 -3.32 -0.84 -23.04
CA GLU A 135 -4.00 -0.81 -24.34
C GLU A 135 -5.36 -1.50 -24.30
N TYR A 136 -6.27 -1.03 -25.15
CA TYR A 136 -7.57 -1.63 -25.40
C TYR A 136 -7.66 -2.13 -26.83
N TYR A 137 -7.83 -3.45 -27.01
CA TYR A 137 -7.87 -4.08 -28.33
C TYR A 137 -9.29 -4.32 -28.85
N GLY A 138 -10.32 -3.78 -28.19
CA GLY A 138 -11.70 -4.04 -28.59
C GLY A 138 -12.06 -5.53 -28.47
N SER A 139 -12.75 -6.04 -29.49
CA SER A 139 -13.13 -7.46 -29.60
C SER A 139 -12.29 -8.24 -30.60
N VAL A 140 -11.16 -7.68 -31.08
CA VAL A 140 -10.31 -8.28 -32.12
C VAL A 140 -9.85 -9.69 -31.72
N TYR A 141 -9.47 -9.86 -30.44
CA TYR A 141 -9.00 -11.14 -29.88
C TYR A 141 -10.05 -11.85 -29.01
N SER A 142 -11.22 -11.23 -28.83
CA SER A 142 -12.25 -11.67 -27.88
C SER A 142 -13.65 -11.30 -28.39
N PRO A 143 -14.18 -12.04 -29.39
CA PRO A 143 -15.46 -11.69 -30.01
C PRO A 143 -16.58 -11.47 -28.98
N GLY A 144 -17.19 -10.28 -29.01
CA GLY A 144 -18.28 -9.89 -28.11
C GLY A 144 -17.86 -9.34 -26.74
N MET A 145 -16.55 -9.19 -26.47
CA MET A 145 -16.02 -8.67 -25.21
C MET A 145 -14.94 -7.62 -25.48
N GLY A 146 -14.70 -6.73 -24.53
CA GLY A 146 -13.56 -5.83 -24.55
C GLY A 146 -12.32 -6.50 -23.98
N ASN A 147 -11.20 -6.44 -24.69
CA ASN A 147 -9.89 -6.89 -24.22
C ASN A 147 -9.01 -5.71 -23.82
N TYR A 148 -8.59 -5.68 -22.54
CA TYR A 148 -7.78 -4.63 -21.95
C TYR A 148 -6.47 -5.24 -21.46
N TYR A 149 -5.35 -4.87 -22.08
CA TYR A 149 -4.01 -5.32 -21.70
C TYR A 149 -3.30 -4.23 -20.90
N LEU A 150 -3.32 -4.36 -19.57
CA LEU A 150 -2.95 -3.30 -18.64
C LEU A 150 -1.80 -3.72 -17.71
N HIS A 151 -1.13 -2.74 -17.12
CA HIS A 151 -0.05 -2.95 -16.15
C HIS A 151 -0.28 -2.11 -14.91
N LEU A 152 -0.15 -2.73 -13.73
CA LEU A 152 0.12 -2.02 -12.48
C LEU A 152 1.63 -2.00 -12.24
N SER A 153 2.19 -0.83 -11.95
CA SER A 153 3.63 -0.66 -11.72
C SER A 153 3.95 0.47 -10.76
N ASP A 154 5.10 0.37 -10.11
CA ASP A 154 5.70 1.41 -9.26
C ASP A 154 6.35 2.54 -10.05
N ASN A 155 6.83 2.31 -11.27
CA ASN A 155 7.48 3.35 -12.09
C ASN A 155 6.95 3.46 -13.53
N GLY A 156 6.09 2.54 -13.98
CA GLY A 156 5.48 2.62 -15.32
C GLY A 156 6.50 2.46 -16.44
N PHE A 157 6.33 3.18 -17.55
CA PHE A 157 7.16 3.05 -18.74
C PHE A 157 7.81 4.38 -19.11
N ASN A 158 8.93 4.33 -19.84
CA ASN A 158 9.52 5.52 -20.42
C ASN A 158 8.77 6.00 -21.68
N ASP A 159 9.16 7.15 -22.23
CA ASP A 159 8.53 7.78 -23.41
C ASP A 159 8.54 6.92 -24.69
N LYS A 160 9.29 5.81 -24.70
CA LYS A 160 9.35 4.86 -25.82
C LYS A 160 8.56 3.57 -25.55
N GLY A 161 7.90 3.47 -24.40
CA GLY A 161 7.14 2.30 -23.98
C GLY A 161 7.97 1.16 -23.41
N TYR A 162 9.26 1.38 -23.08
CA TYR A 162 10.07 0.36 -22.40
C TYR A 162 9.92 0.45 -20.88
N ASP A 163 10.07 -0.70 -20.22
CA ASP A 163 10.11 -0.80 -18.77
C ASP A 163 11.20 0.11 -18.18
N MET A 164 10.89 0.66 -17.00
CA MET A 164 11.80 1.44 -16.18
C MET A 164 12.69 0.49 -15.35
N PRO A 165 13.96 0.83 -15.10
CA PRO A 165 14.84 0.04 -14.23
C PRO A 165 14.31 -0.17 -12.81
N ASN A 166 14.72 -1.26 -12.16
CA ASN A 166 14.40 -1.60 -10.77
C ASN A 166 12.90 -1.51 -10.42
N SER A 167 12.04 -1.86 -11.37
CA SER A 167 10.59 -1.71 -11.28
C SER A 167 9.87 -3.05 -11.26
N LYS A 168 8.64 -3.02 -10.76
CA LYS A 168 7.73 -4.17 -10.68
C LYS A 168 6.56 -3.96 -11.60
N TYR A 169 6.17 -5.02 -12.32
CA TYR A 169 5.05 -4.99 -13.26
C TYR A 169 4.12 -6.16 -13.03
N TYR A 170 2.86 -5.85 -12.78
CA TYR A 170 1.76 -6.82 -12.76
C TYR A 170 0.96 -6.62 -14.05
N CYS A 171 1.13 -7.54 -14.98
CA CYS A 171 0.53 -7.51 -16.32
C CYS A 171 -0.81 -8.23 -16.28
N LEU A 172 -1.85 -7.57 -16.76
CA LEU A 172 -3.23 -7.98 -16.62
C LEU A 172 -3.87 -7.97 -18.01
N ASP A 173 -4.10 -9.15 -18.57
CA ASP A 173 -4.90 -9.32 -19.79
C ASP A 173 -6.36 -9.57 -19.40
N LEU A 174 -7.18 -8.51 -19.44
CA LEU A 174 -8.53 -8.49 -18.89
C LEU A 174 -9.58 -8.60 -19.99
N TYR A 175 -10.67 -9.32 -19.70
CA TYR A 175 -11.86 -9.40 -20.52
C TYR A 175 -13.04 -8.77 -19.79
N GLY A 176 -13.51 -7.63 -20.27
CA GLY A 176 -14.62 -6.87 -19.69
C GLY A 176 -15.71 -6.56 -20.71
N PRO A 177 -16.74 -5.81 -20.31
CA PRO A 177 -17.72 -5.26 -21.24
C PRO A 177 -17.06 -4.57 -22.46
N LEU A 178 -17.65 -4.76 -23.63
CA LEU A 178 -17.23 -4.11 -24.86
C LEU A 178 -17.53 -2.60 -24.77
N TYR A 179 -16.59 -1.79 -25.24
CA TYR A 179 -16.80 -0.36 -25.41
C TYR A 179 -17.58 -0.11 -26.70
N GLU A 180 -18.76 0.50 -26.57
CA GLU A 180 -19.69 0.75 -27.69
C GLU A 180 -19.49 2.15 -28.33
N GLY A 181 -18.48 2.92 -27.89
CA GLY A 181 -18.18 4.23 -28.45
C GLY A 181 -17.32 4.16 -29.72
N PRO A 182 -17.10 5.32 -30.38
CA PRO A 182 -16.34 5.39 -31.63
C PRO A 182 -14.86 4.99 -31.42
N ASP A 183 -14.19 4.59 -32.49
CA ASP A 183 -12.74 4.38 -32.50
C ASP A 183 -11.99 5.68 -32.19
N GLY A 184 -10.95 5.60 -31.37
CA GLY A 184 -10.23 6.74 -30.82
C GLY A 184 -10.98 7.48 -29.70
N GLY A 185 -12.06 6.88 -29.16
CA GLY A 185 -12.81 7.41 -28.03
C GLY A 185 -12.07 7.30 -26.69
N GLU A 186 -12.57 7.98 -25.67
CA GLU A 186 -12.07 7.82 -24.30
C GLU A 186 -12.51 6.45 -23.76
N ILE A 187 -11.56 5.53 -23.66
CA ILE A 187 -11.77 4.19 -23.11
C ILE A 187 -11.56 4.23 -21.60
N LYS A 188 -12.50 3.65 -20.85
CA LYS A 188 -12.40 3.47 -19.39
C LYS A 188 -12.45 2.00 -19.04
N LEU A 189 -11.70 1.61 -18.01
CA LEU A 189 -11.79 0.27 -17.45
C LEU A 189 -13.13 0.14 -16.71
N PRO A 190 -13.97 -0.85 -17.04
CA PRO A 190 -15.22 -1.06 -16.33
C PRO A 190 -14.99 -1.38 -14.83
N HIS A 191 -15.75 -0.71 -13.96
CA HIS A 191 -15.76 -1.03 -12.53
C HIS A 191 -16.33 -2.44 -12.32
N GLY A 192 -15.68 -3.21 -11.45
CA GLY A 192 -16.06 -4.58 -11.20
C GLY A 192 -14.91 -5.40 -10.63
N THR A 193 -15.08 -6.72 -10.69
CA THR A 193 -14.10 -7.68 -10.20
C THR A 193 -13.70 -8.60 -11.34
N TYR A 194 -12.41 -8.62 -11.65
CA TYR A 194 -11.82 -9.54 -12.63
C TYR A 194 -11.08 -10.64 -11.89
N THR A 195 -11.43 -11.89 -12.16
CA THR A 195 -10.76 -13.06 -11.56
C THR A 195 -9.93 -13.81 -12.58
N LEU A 196 -8.80 -14.35 -12.15
CA LEU A 196 -7.97 -15.20 -12.99
C LEU A 196 -8.77 -16.38 -13.56
N ASN A 197 -8.67 -16.56 -14.87
CA ASN A 197 -9.27 -17.65 -15.62
C ASN A 197 -8.16 -18.51 -16.20
N THR A 198 -8.10 -19.75 -15.72
CA THR A 198 -7.13 -20.76 -16.17
C THR A 198 -7.65 -21.60 -17.33
N ASP A 199 -8.92 -21.39 -17.73
CA ASP A 199 -9.51 -22.05 -18.89
C ASP A 199 -9.00 -21.38 -20.17
N SER A 200 -8.95 -22.15 -21.26
CA SER A 200 -8.54 -21.65 -22.59
C SER A 200 -9.56 -20.71 -23.25
N GLU A 201 -10.75 -20.56 -22.67
CA GLU A 201 -11.83 -19.76 -23.23
C GLU A 201 -11.94 -18.42 -22.49
N ASN A 202 -11.99 -17.32 -23.26
CA ASN A 202 -12.17 -15.97 -22.73
C ASN A 202 -13.60 -15.80 -22.17
N ARG A 203 -13.72 -15.10 -21.04
CA ARG A 203 -15.00 -14.88 -20.35
C ARG A 203 -15.09 -13.46 -19.83
N LEU A 204 -16.28 -12.87 -19.81
CA LEU A 204 -16.47 -11.55 -19.19
C LEU A 204 -16.06 -11.60 -17.71
N TRP A 205 -15.46 -10.50 -17.26
CA TRP A 205 -15.00 -10.29 -15.89
C TRP A 205 -13.88 -11.25 -15.47
N THR A 206 -12.99 -11.59 -16.41
CA THR A 206 -11.84 -12.42 -16.13
C THR A 206 -10.52 -11.83 -16.58
N MET A 207 -9.45 -12.42 -16.07
CA MET A 207 -8.06 -12.17 -16.43
C MET A 207 -7.48 -13.43 -17.05
N SER A 208 -6.83 -13.35 -18.20
CA SER A 208 -6.19 -14.51 -18.84
C SER A 208 -5.02 -15.01 -18.01
N TRP A 209 -4.96 -16.31 -17.71
CA TRP A 209 -3.77 -16.90 -17.13
C TRP A 209 -2.57 -16.92 -18.11
N GLU A 210 -2.81 -17.09 -19.41
CA GLU A 210 -1.75 -17.25 -20.41
C GLU A 210 -1.01 -15.94 -20.72
N TYR A 211 -1.72 -14.80 -20.64
CA TYR A 211 -1.19 -13.48 -21.02
C TYR A 211 -1.02 -12.52 -19.84
N SER A 212 -1.28 -12.97 -18.61
CA SER A 212 -1.08 -12.20 -17.40
C SER A 212 0.09 -12.76 -16.60
N GLY A 213 0.80 -11.89 -15.88
CA GLY A 213 1.95 -12.34 -15.11
C GLY A 213 2.71 -11.19 -14.45
N TYR A 214 3.66 -11.57 -13.63
CA TYR A 214 4.50 -10.66 -12.87
C TYR A 214 5.92 -10.65 -13.41
N ARG A 215 6.52 -9.47 -13.55
CA ARG A 215 7.94 -9.35 -13.87
C ARG A 215 8.58 -8.23 -13.06
N GLU A 216 9.88 -8.40 -12.84
CA GLU A 216 10.76 -7.38 -12.29
C GLU A 216 11.85 -7.05 -13.31
N THR A 217 12.29 -5.80 -13.29
CA THR A 217 13.44 -5.37 -14.08
C THR A 217 14.68 -5.16 -13.21
N ASN A 218 15.86 -5.45 -13.76
CA ASN A 218 17.13 -5.10 -13.14
C ASN A 218 17.47 -3.60 -13.27
N GLU A 219 18.68 -3.21 -12.86
CA GLU A 219 19.19 -1.84 -12.92
C GLU A 219 19.31 -1.24 -14.34
N ASN A 220 19.27 -2.10 -15.37
CA ASN A 220 19.30 -1.70 -16.78
C ASN A 220 17.90 -1.62 -17.42
N GLY A 221 16.83 -1.96 -16.68
CA GLY A 221 15.48 -2.05 -17.23
C GLY A 221 15.21 -3.34 -18.00
N GLU A 222 16.08 -4.35 -17.87
CA GLU A 222 15.88 -5.64 -18.51
C GLU A 222 14.99 -6.51 -17.62
N SER A 223 13.94 -7.09 -18.21
CA SER A 223 12.96 -7.92 -17.53
C SER A 223 13.30 -9.40 -17.67
N TYR A 224 13.05 -10.18 -16.62
CA TYR A 224 13.08 -11.64 -16.68
C TYR A 224 11.77 -12.20 -17.26
N ASP A 225 11.76 -13.49 -17.57
CA ASP A 225 10.52 -14.19 -17.95
C ASP A 225 9.45 -13.98 -16.86
N PRO A 226 8.19 -13.73 -17.24
CA PRO A 226 7.15 -13.43 -16.28
C PRO A 226 6.82 -14.66 -15.43
N TYR A 227 6.64 -14.44 -14.14
CA TYR A 227 6.01 -15.39 -13.23
C TYR A 227 4.50 -15.40 -13.47
N LEU A 228 3.93 -16.59 -13.59
CA LEU A 228 2.49 -16.74 -13.76
C LEU A 228 1.77 -16.64 -12.42
N TYR A 229 0.54 -16.15 -12.45
CA TYR A 229 -0.30 -16.10 -11.26
C TYR A 229 -0.87 -17.48 -10.94
N ASP A 230 -0.74 -17.93 -9.70
CA ASP A 230 -1.43 -19.12 -9.19
C ASP A 230 -2.93 -18.83 -8.98
N ASN A 231 -3.22 -17.63 -8.50
CA ASN A 231 -4.54 -17.02 -8.43
C ASN A 231 -4.39 -15.50 -8.49
N ALA A 232 -5.43 -14.81 -8.95
CA ALA A 232 -5.42 -13.36 -9.06
C ALA A 232 -6.85 -12.81 -9.04
N THR A 233 -7.03 -11.67 -8.38
CA THR A 233 -8.27 -10.90 -8.36
C THR A 233 -7.95 -9.42 -8.43
N LEU A 234 -8.49 -8.74 -9.43
CA LEU A 234 -8.47 -7.28 -9.56
C LEU A 234 -9.86 -6.75 -9.22
N VAL A 235 -9.94 -5.82 -8.29
CA VAL A 235 -11.14 -5.03 -8.00
C VAL A 235 -10.91 -3.60 -8.46
N VAL A 236 -11.83 -3.08 -9.27
CA VAL A 236 -11.81 -1.71 -9.80
C VAL A 236 -13.07 -0.99 -9.33
N ASP A 237 -12.89 0.18 -8.74
CA ASP A 237 -13.96 1.04 -8.26
C ASP A 237 -13.67 2.52 -8.53
N ALA A 238 -14.47 3.41 -7.95
CA ALA A 238 -14.34 4.85 -8.15
C ALA A 238 -13.10 5.47 -7.48
N GLU A 239 -12.48 4.79 -6.51
CA GLU A 239 -11.27 5.26 -5.82
C GLU A 239 -10.00 4.78 -6.52
N GLY A 240 -10.06 3.61 -7.16
CA GLY A 240 -9.01 3.10 -8.03
C GLY A 240 -9.04 1.58 -8.17
N ALA A 241 -7.90 0.93 -7.94
CA ALA A 241 -7.75 -0.50 -8.13
C ALA A 241 -7.02 -1.18 -6.97
N THR A 242 -7.51 -2.33 -6.56
CA THR A 242 -6.82 -3.28 -5.67
C THR A 242 -6.62 -4.60 -6.41
N PHE A 243 -5.36 -5.03 -6.53
CA PHE A 243 -5.00 -6.31 -7.13
C PHE A 243 -4.37 -7.21 -6.08
N GLU A 244 -4.93 -8.41 -5.91
CA GLU A 244 -4.39 -9.44 -5.04
C GLU A 244 -4.06 -10.68 -5.89
N CYS A 245 -2.85 -11.21 -5.75
CA CYS A 245 -2.44 -12.41 -6.46
C CYS A 245 -1.51 -13.26 -5.62
N PHE A 246 -1.33 -14.51 -6.04
CA PHE A 246 -0.39 -15.44 -5.44
C PHE A 246 0.64 -15.88 -6.48
N ILE A 247 1.92 -15.80 -6.11
CA ILE A 247 3.06 -16.11 -6.98
C ILE A 247 4.05 -16.93 -6.16
N GLU A 248 4.26 -18.19 -6.54
CA GLU A 248 5.31 -19.05 -5.97
C GLU A 248 5.32 -19.13 -4.43
N GLY A 249 4.14 -19.09 -3.78
CA GLY A 249 4.05 -19.13 -2.31
C GLY A 249 3.89 -17.77 -1.63
N VAL A 250 3.98 -16.67 -2.38
CA VAL A 250 3.91 -15.29 -1.88
C VAL A 250 2.56 -14.66 -2.23
N GLU A 251 1.88 -14.08 -1.25
CA GLU A 251 0.69 -13.24 -1.44
C GLU A 251 1.10 -11.81 -1.76
N HIS A 252 0.70 -11.31 -2.93
CA HIS A 252 0.96 -9.93 -3.35
C HIS A 252 -0.32 -9.11 -3.24
N ARG A 253 -0.19 -7.91 -2.68
CA ARG A 253 -1.25 -6.88 -2.67
C ARG A 253 -0.76 -5.60 -3.32
N VAL A 254 -1.39 -5.20 -4.41
CA VAL A 254 -1.09 -3.97 -5.14
C VAL A 254 -2.27 -3.01 -5.04
N ARG A 255 -1.98 -1.74 -4.78
CA ARG A 255 -2.99 -0.68 -4.73
C ARG A 255 -2.62 0.47 -5.65
N PHE A 256 -3.59 0.97 -6.39
CA PHE A 256 -3.49 2.17 -7.21
C PHE A 256 -4.68 3.08 -6.92
N ASN A 257 -4.44 4.38 -6.77
CA ASN A 257 -5.48 5.38 -6.57
C ASN A 257 -5.64 6.20 -7.85
N GLY A 258 -6.86 6.33 -8.35
CA GLY A 258 -7.18 7.02 -9.60
C GLY A 258 -7.65 6.08 -10.72
N GLU A 259 -7.93 6.67 -11.88
CA GLU A 259 -8.40 5.92 -13.06
C GLU A 259 -7.22 5.34 -13.87
N ALA A 260 -7.43 4.17 -14.48
CA ALA A 260 -6.45 3.59 -15.40
C ALA A 260 -6.34 4.45 -16.67
N THR A 261 -5.12 4.65 -17.17
CA THR A 261 -4.88 5.33 -18.45
C THR A 261 -4.87 4.31 -19.59
N ILE A 262 -5.84 4.39 -20.50
CA ILE A 262 -6.03 3.39 -21.55
C ILE A 262 -5.92 4.03 -22.94
N ILE A 263 -5.07 3.43 -23.77
CA ILE A 263 -4.89 3.80 -25.17
C ILE A 263 -5.79 2.90 -26.02
N ASP A 264 -6.56 3.50 -26.93
CA ASP A 264 -7.36 2.75 -27.90
C ASP A 264 -6.45 2.18 -28.99
N ALA A 265 -6.34 0.84 -29.01
CA ALA A 265 -5.51 0.07 -29.93
C ALA A 265 -6.37 -0.76 -30.90
N ARG A 266 -7.64 -0.38 -31.10
CA ARG A 266 -8.49 -0.88 -32.18
C ARG A 266 -8.06 -0.25 -33.51
N TYR A 267 -6.98 -0.75 -34.11
CA TYR A 267 -6.53 -0.35 -35.45
C TYR A 267 -6.70 -1.44 -36.51
#